data_AF-A0A673M3E4-F1
#
_entry.id   AF-A0A673M3E4-F1
#
_cell.length_a   1.000
_cell.length_b   1.000
_cell.length_c   1.000
_cell.angle_alpha   90.00
_cell.angle_beta   90.00
_cell.angle_gamma   90.00
#
_symmetry.space_group_name_H-M   'P 1'
#
loop_
_entity.id
_entity.type
_entity.pdbx_description
1 polymer ?
#
loop_
_entity_poly.entity_id
_entity_poly.type
_entity_poly.pdbx_seq_one_letter_code
_entity_poly.pdbx_strand_id
1 'polypeptide(L)'
;WLYIQVTEYEGFLIACQYQFLFISRVREAQAFVEKFEGALGKGKGRRLCAFKVIMTKKLVKFNRDFENFKTACIPWESRIKEVESHFGSSVASYFIFLRWMYGLNLVLFGFMFGLVVIPEVLMGMPYGSIARKTVPREEQDSAMDFSVLFEFGGYCKYSIMFYGYYTEKKFSFIQLKKIRFRLPLSYLLVGVGIFGYSLMVVIRTMASNTNEGGDGAEEGAFTFCWKLFTSWDYLIGNPETADNKFASTTTSFKESIVYEQENLKDENIHLRRFLRVIANVLILCCLGGSRYLIYYVVKRSQEFVEIVMSLLGLVCPPLFEVITELEDYHPRIALKWQLARIFALFLGNLYTFLFALFDEDNAKSLGMKYYDNYTLHHNVTENIPPPDISPADVIRGPCWETEVGIVGTISTSIVITKLS
;
A
#
# COMPACT_ATOMS: atom_id res chain seq x y z
N TRP A 1 -53.96 -2.66 -8.09
CA TRP A 1 -53.75 -2.13 -6.73
C TRP A 1 -54.19 -3.12 -5.66
N LEU A 2 -55.46 -3.53 -5.56
CA LEU A 2 -55.86 -4.58 -4.59
C LEU A 2 -55.21 -5.96 -4.83
N TYR A 3 -55.02 -6.36 -6.10
CA TYR A 3 -54.42 -7.67 -6.44
C TYR A 3 -52.91 -7.75 -6.15
N ILE A 4 -52.21 -6.61 -6.15
CA ILE A 4 -50.77 -6.52 -5.86
C ILE A 4 -50.54 -6.55 -4.34
N GLN A 5 -51.40 -5.89 -3.55
CA GLN A 5 -51.35 -5.98 -2.10
C GLN A 5 -51.65 -7.40 -1.59
N VAL A 6 -52.59 -8.13 -2.19
CA VAL A 6 -52.88 -9.52 -1.78
C VAL A 6 -51.69 -10.44 -2.05
N THR A 7 -50.98 -10.29 -3.18
CA THR A 7 -49.79 -11.09 -3.49
C THR A 7 -48.58 -10.77 -2.60
N GLU A 8 -48.39 -9.51 -2.18
CA GLU A 8 -47.35 -9.15 -1.21
C GLU A 8 -47.65 -9.68 0.20
N TYR A 9 -48.91 -9.65 0.63
CA TYR A 9 -49.32 -10.22 1.93
C TYR A 9 -49.19 -11.75 1.97
N GLU A 10 -49.59 -12.44 0.90
CA GLU A 10 -49.41 -13.90 0.75
C GLU A 10 -47.91 -14.27 0.73
N GLY A 11 -47.07 -13.52 -0.01
CA GLY A 11 -45.62 -13.71 -0.02
C GLY A 11 -44.96 -13.52 1.35
N PHE A 12 -45.41 -12.52 2.12
CA PHE A 12 -44.92 -12.24 3.47
C PHE A 12 -45.35 -13.31 4.49
N LEU A 13 -46.60 -13.79 4.40
CA LEU A 13 -47.12 -14.89 5.21
C LEU A 13 -46.37 -16.20 4.93
N ILE A 14 -46.12 -16.49 3.65
CA ILE A 14 -45.34 -17.66 3.22
C ILE A 14 -43.91 -17.57 3.74
N ALA A 15 -43.26 -16.40 3.63
CA ALA A 15 -41.91 -16.17 4.17
C ALA A 15 -41.86 -16.35 5.70
N CYS A 16 -42.85 -15.81 6.44
CA CYS A 16 -42.95 -15.99 7.89
C CYS A 16 -43.21 -17.45 8.28
N GLN A 17 -44.01 -18.17 7.50
CA GLN A 17 -44.31 -19.58 7.73
C GLN A 17 -43.08 -20.46 7.48
N TYR A 18 -42.29 -20.20 6.44
CA TYR A 18 -41.00 -20.87 6.23
C TYR A 18 -39.99 -20.52 7.33
N GLN A 19 -39.94 -19.26 7.77
CA GLN A 19 -39.08 -18.82 8.88
C GLN A 19 -39.44 -19.54 10.19
N PHE A 20 -40.74 -19.67 10.49
CA PHE A 20 -41.22 -20.34 11.70
C PHE A 20 -40.99 -21.86 11.64
N LEU A 21 -41.21 -22.47 10.47
CA LEU A 21 -40.95 -23.89 10.23
C LEU A 21 -39.45 -24.21 10.37
N PHE A 22 -38.59 -23.31 9.88
CA PHE A 22 -37.14 -23.41 10.02
C PHE A 22 -36.71 -23.33 11.48
N ILE A 23 -37.21 -22.35 12.25
CA ILE A 23 -36.92 -22.21 13.69
C ILE A 23 -37.37 -23.44 14.48
N SER A 24 -38.56 -23.98 14.16
CA SER A 24 -39.09 -25.21 14.75
C SER A 24 -38.17 -26.41 14.50
N ARG A 25 -37.78 -26.64 13.24
CA ARG A 25 -36.87 -27.72 12.83
C ARG A 25 -35.49 -27.60 13.48
N VAL A 26 -34.96 -26.39 13.63
CA VAL A 26 -33.68 -26.15 14.31
C VAL A 26 -33.78 -26.47 15.80
N ARG A 27 -34.91 -26.15 16.45
CA ARG A 27 -35.16 -26.52 17.85
C ARG A 27 -35.27 -28.03 18.05
N GLU A 28 -35.97 -28.73 17.16
CA GLU A 28 -36.04 -30.19 17.18
C GLU A 28 -34.66 -30.83 16.96
N ALA A 29 -33.86 -30.29 16.04
CA ALA A 29 -32.49 -30.74 15.81
C ALA A 29 -31.59 -30.50 17.04
N GLN A 30 -31.72 -29.35 17.72
CA GLN A 30 -31.01 -29.08 18.97
C GLN A 30 -31.40 -30.06 20.09
N ALA A 31 -32.70 -30.32 20.27
CA ALA A 31 -33.20 -31.27 21.27
C ALA A 31 -32.75 -32.71 20.96
N PHE A 32 -32.68 -33.07 19.68
CA PHE A 32 -32.12 -34.35 19.23
C PHE A 32 -30.62 -34.43 19.55
N VAL A 33 -29.84 -33.41 19.19
CA VAL A 33 -28.40 -33.36 19.49
C VAL A 33 -28.15 -33.45 20.99
N GLU A 34 -28.84 -32.67 21.84
CA GLU A 34 -28.68 -32.76 23.30
C GLU A 34 -29.00 -34.15 23.85
N LYS A 35 -30.05 -34.80 23.34
CA LYS A 35 -30.46 -36.14 23.76
C LYS A 35 -29.43 -37.22 23.37
N PHE A 36 -28.75 -37.06 22.23
CA PHE A 36 -27.76 -38.02 21.73
C PHE A 36 -26.30 -37.68 22.08
N GLU A 37 -25.97 -36.42 22.39
CA GLU A 37 -24.65 -35.98 22.90
C GLU A 37 -24.35 -36.65 24.25
N GLY A 38 -25.38 -36.89 25.08
CA GLY A 38 -25.28 -37.68 26.31
C GLY A 38 -25.13 -39.20 26.11
N ALA A 39 -25.58 -39.74 24.96
CA ALA A 39 -25.54 -41.16 24.66
C ALA A 39 -24.22 -41.61 23.99
N LEU A 40 -23.58 -40.72 23.21
CA LEU A 40 -22.27 -40.96 22.57
C LEU A 40 -21.08 -41.01 23.55
N GLY A 41 -21.30 -40.71 24.83
CA GLY A 41 -20.26 -40.63 25.87
C GLY A 41 -20.04 -41.89 26.73
N LYS A 42 -20.58 -43.07 26.36
CA LYS A 42 -20.51 -44.30 27.19
C LYS A 42 -19.22 -45.13 26.97
N GLY A 43 -18.05 -44.50 27.12
CA GLY A 43 -16.74 -45.19 27.04
C GLY A 43 -15.75 -44.68 28.10
N LYS A 44 -14.84 -45.57 28.56
CA LYS A 44 -13.92 -45.49 29.73
C LYS A 44 -12.92 -44.30 29.79
N GLY A 45 -13.04 -43.26 28.95
CA GLY A 45 -12.18 -42.06 28.87
C GLY A 45 -12.75 -40.78 29.50
N ARG A 46 -13.65 -40.93 30.47
CA ARG A 46 -14.64 -39.96 30.99
C ARG A 46 -14.11 -38.57 31.39
N ARG A 47 -12.91 -38.45 31.95
CA ARG A 47 -12.39 -37.16 32.44
C ARG A 47 -11.70 -36.35 31.35
N LEU A 48 -10.91 -37.00 30.49
CA LEU A 48 -10.13 -36.32 29.47
C LEU A 48 -11.01 -35.86 28.30
N CYS A 49 -11.96 -36.68 27.82
CA CYS A 49 -12.88 -36.25 26.77
C CYS A 49 -13.84 -35.15 27.24
N ALA A 50 -14.42 -35.28 28.44
CA ALA A 50 -15.29 -34.24 28.98
C ALA A 50 -14.53 -32.93 29.23
N PHE A 51 -13.32 -33.00 29.79
CA PHE A 51 -12.46 -31.83 29.96
C PHE A 51 -12.06 -31.20 28.62
N LYS A 52 -11.76 -32.02 27.59
CA LYS A 52 -11.45 -31.55 26.24
C LYS A 52 -12.65 -30.84 25.60
N VAL A 53 -13.85 -31.41 25.68
CA VAL A 53 -15.07 -30.79 25.14
C VAL A 53 -15.44 -29.50 25.89
N ILE A 54 -15.31 -29.47 27.22
CA ILE A 54 -15.55 -28.25 28.02
C ILE A 54 -14.52 -27.17 27.70
N MET A 55 -13.24 -27.54 27.54
CA MET A 55 -12.19 -26.61 27.13
C MET A 55 -12.43 -26.08 25.72
N THR A 56 -12.80 -26.92 24.75
CA THR A 56 -13.14 -26.47 23.39
C THR A 56 -14.37 -25.54 23.40
N LYS A 57 -15.44 -25.86 24.15
CA LYS A 57 -16.61 -24.97 24.29
C LYS A 57 -16.23 -23.62 24.92
N LYS A 58 -15.34 -23.60 25.93
CA LYS A 58 -14.81 -22.37 26.52
C LYS A 58 -13.92 -21.58 25.55
N LEU A 59 -13.09 -22.26 24.78
CA LEU A 59 -12.16 -21.63 23.83
C LEU A 59 -12.93 -21.03 22.64
N VAL A 60 -13.96 -21.71 22.15
CA VAL A 60 -14.88 -21.16 21.13
C VAL A 60 -15.65 -19.96 21.68
N LYS A 61 -16.16 -20.04 22.92
CA LYS A 61 -16.85 -18.90 23.55
C LYS A 61 -15.92 -17.71 23.75
N PHE A 62 -14.71 -17.94 24.25
CA PHE A 62 -13.68 -16.92 24.41
C PHE A 62 -13.29 -16.30 23.05
N ASN A 63 -13.12 -17.12 22.01
CA ASN A 63 -12.81 -16.62 20.68
C ASN A 63 -13.94 -15.73 20.14
N ARG A 64 -15.21 -16.11 20.37
CA ARG A 64 -16.36 -15.30 19.98
C ARG A 64 -16.46 -13.99 20.78
N ASP A 65 -16.20 -14.04 22.08
CA ASP A 65 -16.19 -12.86 22.95
C ASP A 65 -15.00 -11.93 22.60
N PHE A 66 -13.87 -12.50 22.17
CA PHE A 66 -12.71 -11.77 21.66
C PHE A 66 -12.99 -11.10 20.32
N GLU A 67 -13.67 -11.77 19.38
CA GLU A 67 -14.11 -11.15 18.12
C GLU A 67 -15.15 -10.05 18.35
N ASN A 68 -16.07 -10.25 19.30
CA ASN A 68 -17.02 -9.21 19.71
C ASN A 68 -16.30 -8.01 20.36
N PHE A 69 -15.31 -8.26 21.21
CA PHE A 69 -14.48 -7.22 21.81
C PHE A 69 -13.64 -6.48 20.75
N LYS A 70 -13.02 -7.21 19.83
CA LYS A 70 -12.27 -6.65 18.70
C LYS A 70 -13.17 -5.74 17.86
N THR A 71 -14.40 -6.16 17.59
CA THR A 71 -15.41 -5.38 16.86
C THR A 71 -15.84 -4.12 17.64
N ALA A 72 -15.99 -4.22 18.96
CA ALA A 72 -16.33 -3.08 19.82
C ALA A 72 -15.15 -2.10 20.02
N CYS A 73 -13.91 -2.60 19.95
CA CYS A 73 -12.69 -1.80 20.00
C CYS A 73 -12.36 -1.14 18.65
N ILE A 74 -13.09 -1.42 17.58
CA ILE A 74 -12.91 -0.71 16.31
C ILE A 74 -13.40 0.73 16.52
N PRO A 75 -12.52 1.73 16.45
CA PRO A 75 -12.93 3.11 16.65
C PRO A 75 -14.02 3.47 15.64
N TRP A 76 -15.11 4.00 16.16
CA TRP A 76 -16.09 4.78 15.41
C TRP A 76 -16.96 3.96 14.43
N GLU A 77 -16.92 2.62 14.49
CA GLU A 77 -17.74 1.71 13.68
C GLU A 77 -19.25 2.02 13.80
N SER A 78 -19.76 2.22 15.02
CA SER A 78 -21.18 2.55 15.24
C SER A 78 -21.59 3.90 14.64
N ARG A 79 -20.68 4.89 14.69
CA ARG A 79 -20.93 6.23 14.12
C ARG A 79 -20.92 6.19 12.59
N ILE A 80 -20.03 5.40 12.00
CA ILE A 80 -19.99 5.21 10.54
C ILE A 80 -21.26 4.54 10.04
N LYS A 81 -21.77 3.52 10.75
CA LYS A 81 -23.05 2.86 10.42
C LYS A 81 -24.26 3.77 10.55
N GLU A 82 -24.25 4.67 11.54
CA GLU A 82 -25.28 5.71 11.69
C GLU A 82 -25.28 6.65 10.48
N VAL A 83 -24.10 7.10 10.04
CA VAL A 83 -23.94 7.92 8.83
C VAL A 83 -24.34 7.17 7.56
N GLU A 84 -23.99 5.88 7.44
CA GLU A 84 -24.40 5.02 6.32
C GLU A 84 -25.92 4.91 6.23
N SER A 85 -26.59 4.76 7.37
CA SER A 85 -28.06 4.68 7.42
C SER A 85 -28.74 6.00 7.05
N HIS A 86 -28.11 7.15 7.31
CA HIS A 86 -28.70 8.48 7.03
C HIS A 86 -28.37 9.02 5.63
N PHE A 87 -27.16 8.77 5.13
CA PHE A 87 -26.64 9.38 3.90
C PHE A 87 -26.33 8.37 2.79
N GLY A 88 -26.49 7.06 3.08
CA GLY A 88 -26.25 5.99 2.14
C GLY A 88 -24.80 5.51 2.07
N SER A 89 -24.60 4.43 1.33
CA SER A 89 -23.33 3.68 1.23
C SER A 89 -22.19 4.51 0.61
N SER A 90 -22.49 5.48 -0.26
CA SER A 90 -21.47 6.32 -0.90
C SER A 90 -20.72 7.21 0.10
N VAL A 91 -21.44 7.88 1.01
CA VAL A 91 -20.83 8.74 2.04
C VAL A 91 -20.11 7.89 3.11
N ALA A 92 -20.67 6.73 3.46
CA ALA A 92 -20.05 5.80 4.39
C ALA A 92 -18.69 5.28 3.89
N SER A 93 -18.57 5.02 2.59
CA SER A 93 -17.35 4.53 1.95
C SER A 93 -16.15 5.47 2.20
N TYR A 94 -16.36 6.79 2.22
CA TYR A 94 -15.32 7.77 2.55
C TYR A 94 -14.81 7.61 3.98
N PHE A 95 -15.70 7.50 4.97
CA PHE A 95 -15.31 7.35 6.37
C PHE A 95 -14.65 6.00 6.65
N ILE A 96 -15.08 4.93 5.98
CA ILE A 96 -14.46 3.61 6.05
C ILE A 96 -13.02 3.68 5.50
N PHE A 97 -12.83 4.35 4.36
CA PHE A 97 -11.52 4.59 3.78
C PHE A 97 -10.63 5.43 4.70
N LEU A 98 -11.15 6.53 5.25
CA LEU A 98 -10.40 7.44 6.13
C LEU A 98 -9.94 6.72 7.41
N ARG A 99 -10.81 5.89 8.00
CA ARG A 99 -10.44 5.03 9.13
C ARG A 99 -9.31 4.07 8.77
N TRP A 100 -9.41 3.42 7.62
CA TRP A 100 -8.37 2.49 7.16
C TRP A 100 -7.04 3.20 6.95
N MET A 101 -7.05 4.37 6.29
CA MET A 101 -5.86 5.20 6.07
C MET A 101 -5.24 5.67 7.39
N TYR A 102 -6.06 6.12 8.35
CA TYR A 102 -5.58 6.50 9.68
C TYR A 102 -4.95 5.31 10.41
N GLY A 103 -5.58 4.13 10.36
CA GLY A 103 -5.05 2.91 10.95
C GLY A 103 -3.70 2.51 10.37
N LEU A 104 -3.55 2.60 9.04
CA LEU A 104 -2.27 2.37 8.36
C LEU A 104 -1.20 3.35 8.87
N ASN A 105 -1.50 4.66 8.88
CA ASN A 105 -0.57 5.69 9.34
C ASN A 105 -0.16 5.52 10.80
N LEU A 106 -1.06 5.08 11.68
CA LEU A 106 -0.75 4.82 13.09
C LEU A 106 0.25 3.65 13.23
N VAL A 107 0.10 2.60 12.43
CA VAL A 107 1.07 1.49 12.39
C VAL A 107 2.44 1.96 11.88
N LEU A 108 2.48 2.80 10.83
CA LEU A 108 3.74 3.36 10.31
C LEU A 108 4.43 4.24 11.36
N PHE A 109 3.65 5.08 12.05
CA PHE A 109 4.14 5.87 13.16
C PHE A 109 4.71 4.99 14.28
N GLY A 110 4.04 3.88 14.61
CA GLY A 110 4.54 2.90 15.58
C GLY A 110 5.89 2.30 15.20
N PHE A 111 6.12 2.00 13.91
CA PHE A 111 7.42 1.53 13.43
C PHE A 111 8.51 2.59 13.50
N MET A 112 8.24 3.83 13.08
CA MET A 112 9.20 4.95 13.21
C MET A 112 9.51 5.22 14.68
N PHE A 113 8.49 5.37 15.52
CA PHE A 113 8.67 5.66 16.92
C PHE A 113 9.44 4.54 17.63
N GLY A 114 9.06 3.28 17.40
CA GLY A 114 9.65 2.12 18.05
C GLY A 114 11.09 1.82 17.65
N LEU A 115 11.41 1.91 16.35
CA LEU A 115 12.71 1.46 15.82
C LEU A 115 13.72 2.59 15.61
N VAL A 116 13.26 3.84 15.58
CA VAL A 116 14.11 5.01 15.33
C VAL A 116 14.12 5.95 16.54
N VAL A 117 12.95 6.41 17.00
CA VAL A 117 12.87 7.42 18.07
C VAL A 117 13.26 6.85 19.43
N ILE A 118 12.72 5.70 19.84
CA ILE A 118 13.03 5.09 21.16
C ILE A 118 14.53 4.79 21.31
N PRO A 119 15.22 4.14 20.35
CA PRO A 119 16.65 3.91 20.45
C PRO A 119 17.46 5.21 20.54
N GLU A 120 17.07 6.26 19.82
CA GLU A 120 17.74 7.56 19.87
C GLU A 120 17.55 8.26 21.22
N VAL A 121 16.34 8.23 21.80
CA VAL A 121 16.06 8.85 23.10
C VAL A 121 16.78 8.12 24.24
N LEU A 122 16.89 6.78 24.17
CA LEU A 122 17.51 5.98 25.21
C LEU A 122 19.05 5.91 25.11
N MET A 123 19.62 6.00 23.89
CA MET A 123 21.05 5.76 23.65
C MET A 123 21.79 6.94 23.03
N GLY A 124 21.08 7.95 22.52
CA GLY A 124 21.64 9.09 21.84
C GLY A 124 22.30 10.08 22.80
N MET A 125 23.30 10.81 22.30
CA MET A 125 23.86 11.95 23.03
C MET A 125 22.83 13.08 23.13
N PRO A 126 22.83 13.85 24.24
CA PRO A 126 21.89 14.95 24.45
C PRO A 126 22.04 16.03 23.37
N TYR A 127 20.94 16.73 23.11
CA TYR A 127 20.92 17.91 22.23
C TYR A 127 21.99 18.91 22.65
N GLY A 128 22.69 19.55 21.71
CA GLY A 128 23.79 20.47 22.03
C GLY A 128 25.19 19.85 22.00
N SER A 129 25.34 18.51 22.04
CA SER A 129 26.65 17.87 22.21
C SER A 129 27.52 17.85 20.95
N ILE A 130 26.90 17.91 19.77
CA ILE A 130 27.56 17.80 18.45
C ILE A 130 26.93 18.82 17.53
N ALA A 131 27.72 19.37 16.61
CA ALA A 131 27.26 20.37 15.65
C ALA A 131 25.97 19.91 14.95
N ARG A 132 25.90 18.71 14.37
CA ARG A 132 24.70 18.15 13.72
C ARG A 132 23.40 18.13 14.57
N LYS A 133 23.49 18.21 15.90
CA LYS A 133 22.33 18.21 16.81
C LYS A 133 22.01 19.59 17.40
N THR A 134 22.56 20.67 16.84
CA THR A 134 22.36 22.03 17.35
C THR A 134 22.14 22.98 16.18
N VAL A 135 21.16 23.90 16.31
CA VAL A 135 20.97 25.00 15.36
C VAL A 135 22.22 25.92 15.39
N PRO A 136 22.76 26.34 14.24
CA PRO A 136 23.81 27.35 14.18
C PRO A 136 23.37 28.66 14.86
N ARG A 137 24.31 29.40 15.49
CA ARG A 137 23.97 30.65 16.18
C ARG A 137 23.32 31.69 15.27
N GLU A 138 23.70 31.72 13.99
CA GLU A 138 23.17 32.66 13.00
C GLU A 138 21.69 32.41 12.66
N GLU A 139 21.21 31.17 12.77
CA GLU A 139 19.83 30.77 12.46
C GLU A 139 18.94 30.69 13.71
N GLN A 140 19.50 30.89 14.90
CA GLN A 140 18.85 30.58 16.18
C GLN A 140 17.68 31.53 16.51
N ASP A 141 17.78 32.79 16.06
CA ASP A 141 16.78 33.83 16.30
C ASP A 141 15.52 33.65 15.43
N SER A 142 15.66 33.14 14.20
CA SER A 142 14.54 32.85 13.29
C SER A 142 14.04 31.40 13.36
N ALA A 143 14.75 30.52 14.07
CA ALA A 143 14.46 29.08 14.09
C ALA A 143 13.10 28.69 14.69
N MET A 144 12.45 29.58 15.45
CA MET A 144 11.09 29.39 15.99
C MET A 144 10.00 30.12 15.19
N ASP A 145 10.34 30.81 14.10
CA ASP A 145 9.34 31.47 13.27
C ASP A 145 8.48 30.44 12.52
N PHE A 146 7.17 30.70 12.45
CA PHE A 146 6.20 29.76 11.88
C PHE A 146 6.45 29.50 10.39
N SER A 147 6.91 30.52 9.66
CA SER A 147 7.24 30.41 8.24
C SER A 147 8.37 29.38 8.00
N VAL A 148 9.43 29.48 8.79
CA VAL A 148 10.61 28.60 8.73
C VAL A 148 10.25 27.18 9.21
N LEU A 149 9.46 27.05 10.27
CA LEU A 149 9.02 25.75 10.79
C LEU A 149 8.11 25.00 9.81
N PHE A 150 7.24 25.71 9.09
CA PHE A 150 6.35 25.12 8.09
C PHE A 150 7.11 24.56 6.88
N GLU A 151 8.21 25.21 6.51
CA GLU A 151 9.17 24.71 5.49
C GLU A 151 10.13 23.64 6.04
N PHE A 152 9.91 23.16 7.27
CA PHE A 152 10.77 22.22 7.99
C PHE A 152 12.20 22.72 8.28
N GLY A 153 12.41 24.04 8.30
CA GLY A 153 13.66 24.69 8.68
C GLY A 153 13.86 24.84 10.20
N GLY A 154 14.91 25.56 10.60
CA GLY A 154 15.18 25.91 11.99
C GLY A 154 15.33 24.69 12.91
N TYR A 155 14.59 24.66 14.04
CA TYR A 155 14.65 23.54 14.97
C TYR A 155 14.13 22.21 14.40
N CYS A 156 13.22 22.25 13.41
CA CYS A 156 12.72 21.04 12.76
C CYS A 156 13.85 20.32 12.01
N LYS A 157 14.68 21.07 11.26
CA LYS A 157 15.84 20.57 10.51
C LYS A 157 16.86 19.81 11.37
N TYR A 158 17.03 20.23 12.63
CA TYR A 158 17.94 19.60 13.59
C TYR A 158 17.22 18.69 14.60
N SER A 159 16.12 18.06 14.17
CA SER A 159 15.33 17.12 14.97
C SER A 159 15.56 15.66 14.54
N ILE A 160 15.11 14.74 15.39
CA ILE A 160 15.14 13.27 15.21
C ILE A 160 14.47 12.83 13.90
N MET A 161 13.58 13.66 13.34
CA MET A 161 12.88 13.38 12.10
C MET A 161 13.79 13.39 10.86
N PHE A 162 14.94 14.08 10.89
CA PHE A 162 15.82 14.20 9.73
C PHE A 162 17.05 13.29 9.84
N TYR A 163 17.47 12.75 8.69
CA TYR A 163 18.62 11.86 8.60
C TYR A 163 19.92 12.54 9.10
N GLY A 164 20.07 13.85 8.84
CA GLY A 164 21.24 14.64 9.25
C GLY A 164 21.45 14.79 10.76
N TYR A 165 20.46 14.42 11.57
CA TYR A 165 20.56 14.42 13.03
C TYR A 165 21.40 13.25 13.58
N TYR A 166 21.44 12.13 12.84
CA TYR A 166 22.10 10.91 13.32
C TYR A 166 23.61 10.94 13.06
N THR A 167 24.37 10.40 14.01
CA THR A 167 25.84 10.34 13.96
C THR A 167 26.31 8.92 13.63
N GLU A 168 27.43 8.80 12.91
CA GLU A 168 28.05 7.51 12.53
C GLU A 168 28.69 6.74 13.70
N LYS A 169 28.81 7.38 14.88
CA LYS A 169 29.39 6.76 16.08
C LYS A 169 28.51 5.58 16.49
N LYS A 170 29.13 4.40 16.56
CA LYS A 170 28.48 3.14 16.93
C LYS A 170 28.11 3.19 18.41
N PHE A 171 26.84 3.42 18.72
CA PHE A 171 26.37 3.31 20.10
C PHE A 171 26.30 1.83 20.47
N SER A 172 26.91 1.49 21.61
CA SER A 172 26.96 0.13 22.12
C SER A 172 26.61 0.16 23.59
N PHE A 173 25.31 0.06 23.89
CA PHE A 173 24.87 -0.28 25.24
C PHE A 173 23.46 -0.87 25.28
N ILE A 174 23.37 -2.17 25.02
CA ILE A 174 22.40 -3.05 25.70
C ILE A 174 23.24 -4.20 26.28
N GLN A 175 23.18 -4.36 27.59
CA GLN A 175 23.97 -5.31 28.39
C GLN A 175 23.64 -6.78 28.10
N LEU A 176 22.76 -7.04 27.13
CA LEU A 176 22.46 -8.35 26.55
C LEU A 176 22.85 -8.37 25.07
N LYS A 177 24.07 -8.84 24.81
CA LYS A 177 24.59 -9.25 23.50
C LYS A 177 24.82 -8.13 22.47
N LYS A 178 26.09 -7.73 22.30
CA LYS A 178 26.84 -7.30 21.09
C LYS A 178 26.06 -6.95 19.79
N ILE A 179 24.98 -6.16 19.84
CA ILE A 179 24.31 -5.64 18.64
C ILE A 179 24.83 -4.23 18.41
N ARG A 180 25.57 -4.05 17.31
CA ARG A 180 26.05 -2.73 16.85
C ARG A 180 24.90 -2.06 16.09
N PHE A 181 24.09 -1.27 16.77
CA PHE A 181 22.99 -0.55 16.13
C PHE A 181 23.54 0.67 15.38
N ARG A 182 23.46 0.67 14.05
CA ARG A 182 23.82 1.82 13.22
C ARG A 182 22.57 2.65 13.03
N LEU A 183 22.42 3.74 13.78
CA LEU A 183 21.24 4.60 13.74
C LEU A 183 20.93 5.17 12.33
N PRO A 184 21.92 5.68 11.56
CA PRO A 184 21.64 6.17 10.20
C PRO A 184 21.13 5.05 9.28
N LEU A 185 21.76 3.87 9.34
CA LEU A 185 21.33 2.70 8.56
C LEU A 185 19.92 2.22 8.97
N SER A 186 19.62 2.24 10.28
CA SER A 186 18.30 1.88 10.82
C SER A 186 17.23 2.81 10.28
N TYR A 187 17.47 4.14 10.34
CA TYR A 187 16.54 5.13 9.80
C TYR A 187 16.21 4.85 8.32
N LEU A 188 17.22 4.59 7.49
CA LEU A 188 17.02 4.28 6.07
C LEU A 188 16.26 2.97 5.88
N LEU A 189 16.65 1.90 6.60
CA LEU A 189 16.04 0.58 6.45
C LEU A 189 14.59 0.54 6.97
N VAL A 190 14.30 1.27 8.04
CA VAL A 190 12.94 1.46 8.56
C VAL A 190 12.11 2.29 7.58
N GLY A 191 12.67 3.34 6.99
CA GLY A 191 12.00 4.13 5.94
C GLY A 191 11.61 3.29 4.73
N VAL A 192 12.57 2.51 4.18
CA VAL A 192 12.31 1.58 3.06
C VAL A 192 11.32 0.48 3.47
N GLY A 193 11.46 -0.06 4.69
CA GLY A 193 10.57 -1.09 5.22
C GLY A 193 9.13 -0.62 5.40
N ILE A 194 8.93 0.59 5.91
CA ILE A 194 7.62 1.25 6.07
C ILE A 194 6.98 1.50 4.71
N PHE A 195 7.75 2.02 3.76
CA PHE A 195 7.27 2.25 2.40
C PHE A 195 6.88 0.94 1.71
N GLY A 196 7.72 -0.11 1.83
CA GLY A 196 7.40 -1.43 1.31
C GLY A 196 6.17 -2.05 1.97
N TYR A 197 6.03 -1.89 3.29
CA TYR A 197 4.88 -2.38 4.05
C TYR A 197 3.58 -1.67 3.65
N SER A 198 3.58 -0.34 3.56
CA SER A 198 2.40 0.43 3.17
C SER A 198 1.90 0.01 1.79
N LEU A 199 2.81 -0.13 0.81
CA LEU A 199 2.49 -0.60 -0.53
C LEU A 199 1.96 -2.03 -0.54
N MET A 200 2.60 -2.95 0.19
CA MET A 200 2.14 -4.33 0.26
C MET A 200 0.73 -4.43 0.84
N VAL A 201 0.44 -3.64 1.88
CA VAL A 201 -0.90 -3.58 2.50
C VAL A 201 -1.92 -2.99 1.52
N VAL A 202 -1.62 -1.86 0.88
CA VAL A 202 -2.50 -1.24 -0.13
C VAL A 202 -2.81 -2.22 -1.26
N ILE A 203 -1.79 -2.87 -1.83
CA ILE A 203 -1.96 -3.83 -2.93
C ILE A 203 -2.79 -5.03 -2.49
N ARG A 204 -2.53 -5.59 -1.29
CA ARG A 204 -3.32 -6.72 -0.78
C ARG A 204 -4.77 -6.34 -0.54
N THR A 205 -5.03 -5.18 0.06
CA THR A 205 -6.39 -4.71 0.32
C THR A 205 -7.13 -4.42 -0.99
N MET A 206 -6.47 -3.78 -1.97
CA MET A 206 -7.05 -3.55 -3.30
C MET A 206 -7.34 -4.87 -4.03
N ALA A 207 -6.42 -5.85 -3.95
CA ALA A 207 -6.63 -7.17 -4.55
C ALA A 207 -7.78 -7.94 -3.90
N SER A 208 -7.94 -7.86 -2.57
CA SER A 208 -9.07 -8.48 -1.85
C SER A 208 -10.39 -7.86 -2.27
N ASN A 209 -10.47 -6.53 -2.28
CA ASN A 209 -11.68 -5.80 -2.68
C ASN A 209 -12.10 -6.12 -4.12
N THR A 210 -11.15 -6.33 -5.04
CA THR A 210 -11.46 -6.75 -6.41
C THR A 210 -11.89 -8.21 -6.55
N ASN A 211 -11.47 -9.08 -5.62
CA ASN A 211 -11.86 -10.50 -5.63
C ASN A 211 -13.22 -10.72 -4.96
N GLU A 212 -13.56 -9.92 -3.95
CA GLU A 212 -14.86 -9.96 -3.27
C GLU A 212 -15.98 -9.32 -4.10
N GLY A 213 -15.65 -8.33 -4.94
CA GLY A 213 -16.54 -7.80 -5.99
C GLY A 213 -16.66 -8.73 -7.21
N GLY A 214 -16.73 -10.04 -6.99
CA GLY A 214 -16.68 -11.13 -7.96
C GLY A 214 -17.75 -11.17 -9.06
N ASP A 215 -18.33 -10.03 -9.43
CA ASP A 215 -19.30 -9.90 -10.51
C ASP A 215 -18.61 -9.98 -11.89
N GLY A 216 -17.34 -9.55 -11.98
CA GLY A 216 -16.67 -9.47 -13.27
C GLY A 216 -16.05 -10.78 -13.78
N ALA A 217 -15.82 -11.79 -12.95
CA ALA A 217 -15.17 -13.03 -13.41
C ALA A 217 -16.15 -13.98 -14.13
N GLU A 218 -17.44 -13.84 -13.85
CA GLU A 218 -18.49 -14.72 -14.39
C GLU A 218 -19.38 -14.06 -15.45
N GLU A 219 -19.32 -12.73 -15.64
CA GLU A 219 -20.04 -12.03 -16.72
C GLU A 219 -19.73 -12.62 -18.11
N GLY A 220 -18.50 -13.10 -18.32
CA GLY A 220 -18.09 -13.76 -19.57
C GLY A 220 -18.44 -15.26 -19.64
N ALA A 221 -18.61 -15.93 -18.51
CA ALA A 221 -18.75 -17.40 -18.45
C ALA A 221 -20.15 -17.88 -18.86
N PHE A 222 -21.17 -17.03 -18.68
CA PHE A 222 -22.57 -17.36 -18.94
C PHE A 222 -23.24 -16.43 -19.97
N THR A 223 -22.47 -15.75 -20.83
CA THR A 223 -23.00 -14.85 -21.87
C THR A 223 -24.08 -15.51 -22.73
N PHE A 224 -23.88 -16.78 -23.11
CA PHE A 224 -24.86 -17.59 -23.84
C PHE A 224 -26.08 -17.96 -23.00
N CYS A 225 -25.90 -18.31 -21.73
CA CYS A 225 -27.00 -18.62 -20.82
C CYS A 225 -27.87 -17.38 -20.55
N TRP A 226 -27.25 -16.23 -20.30
CA TRP A 226 -27.97 -14.98 -20.08
C TRP A 226 -28.77 -14.59 -21.31
N LYS A 227 -28.14 -14.61 -22.50
CA LYS A 227 -28.86 -14.42 -23.77
C LYS A 227 -30.01 -15.40 -23.95
N LEU A 228 -29.87 -16.65 -23.51
CA LEU A 228 -30.94 -17.66 -23.64
C LEU A 228 -32.11 -17.34 -22.71
N PHE A 229 -31.84 -17.03 -21.44
CA PHE A 229 -32.88 -16.78 -20.45
C PHE A 229 -33.59 -15.44 -20.66
N THR A 230 -32.92 -14.43 -21.20
CA THR A 230 -33.51 -13.09 -21.38
C THR A 230 -33.96 -12.77 -22.82
N SER A 231 -33.74 -13.67 -23.79
CA SER A 231 -34.13 -13.42 -25.19
C SER A 231 -35.61 -13.66 -25.47
N TRP A 232 -36.26 -14.55 -24.71
CA TRP A 232 -37.65 -14.91 -24.94
C TRP A 232 -38.62 -13.94 -24.25
N ASP A 233 -39.61 -13.48 -25.01
CA ASP A 233 -40.70 -12.65 -24.49
C ASP A 233 -41.95 -13.51 -24.33
N TYR A 234 -42.37 -13.71 -23.08
CA TYR A 234 -43.52 -14.54 -22.71
C TYR A 234 -44.88 -13.85 -22.94
N LEU A 235 -44.90 -12.58 -23.35
CA LEU A 235 -46.12 -11.82 -23.61
C LEU A 235 -46.60 -11.93 -25.07
N ILE A 236 -45.89 -12.68 -25.93
CA ILE A 236 -46.24 -12.85 -27.33
C ILE A 236 -47.42 -13.83 -27.48
N GLY A 237 -48.56 -13.34 -27.96
CA GLY A 237 -49.76 -14.15 -28.24
C GLY A 237 -49.98 -14.50 -29.71
N ASN A 238 -49.25 -13.88 -30.65
CA ASN A 238 -49.42 -14.11 -32.10
C ASN A 238 -48.37 -15.12 -32.62
N PRO A 239 -48.77 -16.24 -33.26
CA PRO A 239 -47.83 -17.24 -33.78
C PRO A 239 -46.83 -16.67 -34.79
N GLU A 240 -47.23 -15.74 -35.67
CA GLU A 240 -46.33 -15.15 -36.66
C GLU A 240 -45.22 -14.29 -36.02
N THR A 241 -45.52 -13.66 -34.88
CA THR A 241 -44.55 -12.87 -34.12
C THR A 241 -43.60 -13.77 -33.32
N ALA A 242 -44.08 -14.93 -32.87
CA ALA A 242 -43.26 -15.93 -32.19
C ALA A 242 -42.21 -16.53 -33.14
N ASP A 243 -42.58 -16.85 -34.37
CA ASP A 243 -41.64 -17.35 -35.39
C ASP A 243 -40.58 -16.31 -35.76
N ASN A 244 -40.96 -15.04 -35.92
CA ASN A 244 -40.02 -13.94 -36.15
C ASN A 244 -39.06 -13.74 -34.97
N LYS A 245 -39.55 -13.85 -33.72
CA LYS A 245 -38.72 -13.74 -32.52
C LYS A 245 -37.77 -14.93 -32.37
N PHE A 246 -38.22 -16.13 -32.71
CA PHE A 246 -37.39 -17.34 -32.75
C PHE A 246 -36.26 -17.23 -33.79
N ALA A 247 -36.57 -16.79 -35.01
CA ALA A 247 -35.59 -16.57 -36.06
C ALA A 247 -34.56 -15.48 -35.69
N SER A 248 -35.02 -14.37 -35.10
CA SER A 248 -34.15 -13.30 -34.59
C SER A 248 -33.22 -13.78 -33.48
N THR A 249 -33.76 -14.51 -32.50
CA THR A 249 -32.97 -15.07 -31.39
C THR A 249 -31.93 -16.06 -31.90
N THR A 250 -32.31 -16.96 -32.82
CA THR A 250 -31.39 -17.92 -33.45
C THR A 250 -30.27 -17.21 -34.22
N THR A 251 -30.56 -16.12 -34.92
CA THR A 251 -29.57 -15.32 -35.65
C THR A 251 -28.58 -14.65 -34.69
N SER A 252 -29.08 -14.07 -33.59
CA SER A 252 -28.23 -13.45 -32.56
C SER A 252 -27.30 -14.47 -31.88
N PHE A 253 -27.77 -15.71 -31.65
CA PHE A 253 -26.92 -16.79 -31.18
C PHE A 253 -25.86 -17.19 -32.20
N LYS A 254 -26.24 -17.33 -33.47
CA LYS A 254 -25.32 -17.66 -34.56
C LYS A 254 -24.23 -16.60 -34.70
N GLU A 255 -24.58 -15.32 -34.65
CA GLU A 255 -23.64 -14.20 -34.67
C GLU A 255 -22.68 -14.24 -33.48
N SER A 256 -23.20 -14.49 -32.27
CA SER A 256 -22.38 -14.58 -31.05
C SER A 256 -21.40 -15.78 -31.09
N ILE A 257 -21.81 -16.91 -31.66
CA ILE A 257 -20.95 -18.09 -31.84
C ILE A 257 -19.89 -17.84 -32.92
N VAL A 258 -20.27 -17.21 -34.04
CA VAL A 258 -19.32 -16.87 -35.12
C VAL A 258 -18.29 -15.85 -34.62
N TYR A 259 -18.71 -14.86 -33.85
CA TYR A 259 -17.81 -13.88 -33.22
C TYR A 259 -16.80 -14.55 -32.28
N GLU A 260 -17.24 -15.48 -31.42
CA GLU A 260 -16.36 -16.29 -30.58
C GLU A 260 -15.41 -17.18 -31.41
N GLN A 261 -15.90 -17.78 -32.50
CA GLN A 261 -15.05 -18.58 -33.40
C GLN A 261 -14.01 -17.75 -34.13
N GLU A 262 -14.34 -16.54 -34.61
CA GLU A 262 -13.39 -15.64 -35.24
C GLU A 262 -12.32 -15.16 -34.25
N ASN A 263 -12.72 -14.86 -33.01
CA ASN A 263 -11.80 -14.49 -31.93
C ASN A 263 -10.81 -15.64 -31.58
N LEU A 264 -11.19 -16.89 -31.83
CA LEU A 264 -10.32 -18.07 -31.66
C LEU A 264 -9.43 -18.34 -32.89
N LYS A 265 -9.74 -17.80 -34.08
CA LYS A 265 -9.19 -18.30 -35.34
C LYS A 265 -7.97 -17.55 -35.86
N ASP A 266 -7.79 -16.27 -35.56
CA ASP A 266 -6.67 -15.52 -36.16
C ASP A 266 -5.92 -14.64 -35.16
N GLU A 267 -4.95 -15.27 -34.52
CA GLU A 267 -3.71 -14.60 -34.17
C GLU A 267 -2.55 -15.52 -34.45
N ASN A 268 -1.67 -15.09 -35.34
CA ASN A 268 -0.38 -15.74 -35.54
C ASN A 268 0.34 -15.77 -34.19
N ILE A 269 0.33 -16.93 -33.54
CA ILE A 269 0.90 -17.13 -32.20
C ILE A 269 2.38 -16.70 -32.15
N HIS A 270 3.06 -16.80 -33.29
CA HIS A 270 4.43 -16.35 -33.50
C HIS A 270 4.55 -14.82 -33.54
N LEU A 271 3.66 -14.11 -34.23
CA LEU A 271 3.66 -12.64 -34.29
C LEU A 271 3.33 -12.04 -32.92
N ARG A 272 2.31 -12.55 -32.24
CA ARG A 272 1.96 -12.13 -30.87
C ARG A 272 3.08 -12.38 -29.88
N ARG A 273 3.72 -13.55 -29.94
CA ARG A 273 4.87 -13.87 -29.09
C ARG A 273 6.06 -12.95 -29.39
N PHE A 274 6.31 -12.62 -30.66
CA PHE A 274 7.35 -11.69 -31.06
C PHE A 274 7.08 -10.25 -30.58
N LEU A 275 5.83 -9.77 -30.71
CA LEU A 275 5.40 -8.45 -30.24
C LEU A 275 5.54 -8.33 -28.73
N ARG A 276 5.21 -9.39 -27.98
CA ARG A 276 5.46 -9.48 -26.53
C ARG A 276 6.94 -9.41 -26.17
N VAL A 277 7.81 -10.07 -26.93
CA VAL A 277 9.26 -9.99 -26.68
C VAL A 277 9.77 -8.57 -26.93
N ILE A 278 9.36 -7.93 -28.03
CA ILE A 278 9.70 -6.53 -28.32
C ILE A 278 9.21 -5.59 -27.23
N ALA A 279 7.95 -5.72 -26.80
CA ALA A 279 7.36 -4.92 -25.73
C ALA A 279 8.19 -5.01 -24.44
N ASN A 280 8.54 -6.23 -24.01
CA ASN A 280 9.35 -6.44 -22.81
C ASN A 280 10.79 -5.91 -22.95
N VAL A 281 11.40 -5.98 -24.13
CA VAL A 281 12.71 -5.37 -24.41
C VAL A 281 12.64 -3.84 -24.35
N LEU A 282 11.60 -3.23 -24.94
CA LEU A 282 11.40 -1.78 -24.88
C LEU A 282 11.19 -1.28 -23.45
N ILE A 283 10.47 -2.04 -22.63
CA ILE A 283 10.29 -1.73 -21.19
C ILE A 283 11.62 -1.79 -20.46
N LEU A 284 12.42 -2.84 -20.67
CA LEU A 284 13.75 -2.95 -20.05
C LEU A 284 14.67 -1.80 -20.50
N CYS A 285 14.59 -1.39 -21.76
CA CYS A 285 15.33 -0.24 -22.28
C CYS A 285 14.88 1.07 -21.62
N CYS A 286 13.57 1.30 -21.46
CA CYS A 286 13.06 2.49 -20.78
C CYS A 286 13.46 2.53 -19.29
N LEU A 287 13.37 1.39 -18.58
CA LEU A 287 13.77 1.27 -17.17
C LEU A 287 15.29 1.39 -16.97
N GLY A 288 16.09 0.90 -17.90
CA GLY A 288 17.55 1.04 -17.88
C GLY A 288 18.00 2.45 -18.26
N GLY A 289 17.42 3.00 -19.33
CA GLY A 289 17.73 4.31 -19.87
C GLY A 289 17.38 5.44 -18.90
N SER A 290 16.21 5.37 -18.25
CA SER A 290 15.83 6.32 -17.19
C SER A 290 16.84 6.35 -16.04
N ARG A 291 17.22 5.19 -15.50
CA ARG A 291 18.24 5.08 -14.44
C ARG A 291 19.60 5.62 -14.88
N TYR A 292 20.06 5.26 -16.07
CA TYR A 292 21.34 5.75 -16.61
C TYR A 292 21.34 7.28 -16.78
N LEU A 293 20.24 7.83 -17.31
CA LEU A 293 20.08 9.27 -17.51
C LEU A 293 20.14 10.03 -16.18
N ILE A 294 19.46 9.55 -15.14
CA ILE A 294 19.48 10.14 -13.79
C ILE A 294 20.89 10.12 -13.22
N TYR A 295 21.57 8.98 -13.25
CA TYR A 295 22.94 8.87 -12.75
C TYR A 295 23.89 9.84 -13.46
N TYR A 296 23.76 9.96 -14.79
CA TYR A 296 24.57 10.89 -15.57
C TYR A 296 24.29 12.36 -15.24
N VAL A 297 23.03 12.73 -15.08
CA VAL A 297 22.62 14.11 -14.78
C VAL A 297 23.07 14.52 -13.38
N VAL A 298 22.89 13.66 -12.37
CA VAL A 298 23.35 13.92 -10.98
C VAL A 298 24.84 14.21 -10.95
N LYS A 299 25.65 13.42 -11.68
CA LYS A 299 27.10 13.63 -11.75
C LYS A 299 27.52 14.92 -12.46
N ARG A 300 26.66 15.50 -13.29
CA ARG A 300 26.95 16.71 -14.10
C ARG A 300 26.47 17.98 -13.42
N SER A 301 25.25 17.99 -12.90
CA SER A 301 24.63 19.15 -12.22
C SER A 301 23.36 18.74 -11.46
N GLN A 302 23.25 19.16 -10.20
CA GLN A 302 22.09 18.87 -9.35
C GLN A 302 20.83 19.66 -9.74
N GLU A 303 20.99 20.86 -10.33
CA GLU A 303 19.85 21.73 -10.70
C GLU A 303 18.95 21.13 -11.79
N PHE A 304 19.52 20.30 -12.67
CA PHE A 304 18.76 19.67 -13.76
C PHE A 304 18.10 18.35 -13.35
N VAL A 305 18.37 17.84 -12.14
CA VAL A 305 17.87 16.53 -11.71
C VAL A 305 16.35 16.54 -11.53
N GLU A 306 15.80 17.57 -10.91
CA GLU A 306 14.36 17.68 -10.67
C GLU A 306 13.55 17.77 -11.97
N ILE A 307 14.08 18.51 -12.95
CA ILE A 307 13.50 18.64 -14.28
C ILE A 307 13.49 17.29 -14.99
N VAL A 308 14.60 16.55 -14.94
CA VAL A 308 14.73 15.24 -15.58
C VAL A 308 13.83 14.20 -14.90
N MET A 309 13.75 14.19 -13.58
CA MET A 309 12.85 13.30 -12.83
C MET A 309 11.38 13.57 -13.17
N SER A 310 11.00 14.84 -13.26
CA SER A 310 9.64 15.25 -13.64
C SER A 310 9.31 14.89 -15.09
N LEU A 311 10.25 15.11 -16.02
CA LEU A 311 10.09 14.78 -17.43
C LEU A 311 9.96 13.27 -17.65
N LEU A 312 10.78 12.46 -16.97
CA LEU A 312 10.68 11.00 -17.01
C LEU A 312 9.34 10.52 -16.43
N GLY A 313 8.87 11.12 -15.33
CA GLY A 313 7.57 10.82 -14.75
C GLY A 313 6.38 11.19 -15.65
N LEU A 314 6.54 12.15 -16.56
CA LEU A 314 5.51 12.57 -17.52
C LEU A 314 5.53 11.73 -18.80
N VAL A 315 6.70 11.42 -19.35
CA VAL A 315 6.85 10.78 -20.68
C VAL A 315 6.74 9.27 -20.60
N CYS A 316 7.21 8.63 -19.52
CA CYS A 316 7.22 7.18 -19.42
C CYS A 316 5.83 6.53 -19.26
N PRO A 317 4.85 7.09 -18.51
CA PRO A 317 3.53 6.47 -18.39
C PRO A 317 2.78 6.37 -19.73
N PRO A 318 2.71 7.42 -20.59
CA PRO A 318 2.14 7.31 -21.93
C PRO A 318 2.86 6.29 -22.82
N LEU A 319 4.20 6.18 -22.72
CA LEU A 319 4.96 5.17 -23.46
C LEU A 319 4.61 3.74 -23.01
N PHE A 320 4.39 3.52 -21.72
CA PHE A 320 3.97 2.22 -21.22
C PHE A 320 2.55 1.84 -21.66
N GLU A 321 1.65 2.81 -21.83
CA GLU A 321 0.30 2.59 -22.35
C GLU A 321 0.33 2.10 -23.80
N VAL A 322 1.12 2.76 -24.66
CA VAL A 322 1.33 2.32 -26.05
C VAL A 322 1.92 0.91 -26.10
N ILE A 323 2.87 0.60 -25.21
CA ILE A 323 3.48 -0.74 -25.14
C ILE A 323 2.47 -1.79 -24.65
N THR A 324 1.55 -1.44 -23.74
CA THR A 324 0.50 -2.38 -23.29
C THR A 324 -0.54 -2.67 -24.36
N GLU A 325 -0.88 -1.68 -25.19
CA GLU A 325 -1.76 -1.87 -26.35
C GLU A 325 -1.13 -2.84 -27.37
N LEU A 326 0.20 -2.82 -27.51
CA LEU A 326 0.94 -3.79 -28.33
C LEU A 326 1.03 -5.19 -27.71
N GLU A 327 0.79 -5.37 -26.41
CA GLU A 327 0.96 -6.66 -25.72
C GLU A 327 -0.33 -7.49 -25.66
N ASP A 328 -1.48 -6.84 -25.95
CA ASP A 328 -2.84 -7.40 -25.92
C ASP A 328 -3.08 -8.34 -24.73
N TYR A 329 -2.82 -7.84 -23.52
CA TYR A 329 -3.24 -8.53 -22.30
C TYR A 329 -4.72 -8.30 -22.04
N HIS A 330 -5.35 -9.29 -21.40
CA HIS A 330 -6.68 -9.10 -20.82
C HIS A 330 -6.69 -7.84 -19.93
N PRO A 331 -7.70 -6.96 -20.00
CA PRO A 331 -7.66 -5.61 -19.43
C PRO A 331 -7.30 -5.57 -17.94
N ARG A 332 -7.74 -6.57 -17.16
CA ARG A 332 -7.39 -6.68 -15.72
C ARG A 332 -5.92 -7.04 -15.46
N ILE A 333 -5.34 -7.84 -16.34
CA ILE A 333 -3.93 -8.25 -16.25
C ILE A 333 -3.06 -7.11 -16.76
N ALA A 334 -3.47 -6.45 -17.85
CA ALA A 334 -2.83 -5.27 -18.41
C ALA A 334 -2.70 -4.16 -17.35
N LEU A 335 -3.79 -3.83 -16.66
CA LEU A 335 -3.81 -2.81 -15.61
C LEU A 335 -2.83 -3.12 -14.46
N LYS A 336 -2.78 -4.37 -14.01
CA LYS A 336 -1.86 -4.81 -12.95
C LYS A 336 -0.39 -4.69 -13.38
N TRP A 337 -0.07 -5.11 -14.61
CA TRP A 337 1.29 -4.98 -15.15
C TRP A 337 1.68 -3.54 -15.40
N GLN A 338 0.76 -2.70 -15.88
CA GLN A 338 0.98 -1.27 -16.09
C GLN A 338 1.33 -0.58 -14.77
N LEU A 339 0.53 -0.82 -13.72
CA LEU A 339 0.79 -0.27 -12.38
C LEU A 339 2.15 -0.75 -11.84
N ALA A 340 2.46 -2.04 -11.99
CA ALA A 340 3.75 -2.60 -11.56
C ALA A 340 4.94 -1.98 -12.29
N ARG A 341 4.83 -1.72 -13.60
CA ARG A 341 5.88 -1.09 -14.43
C ARG A 341 6.10 0.38 -14.05
N ILE A 342 5.02 1.12 -13.85
CA ILE A 342 5.08 2.51 -13.36
C ILE A 342 5.73 2.56 -11.98
N PHE A 343 5.32 1.67 -11.07
CA PHE A 343 5.90 1.58 -9.74
C PHE A 343 7.40 1.23 -9.78
N ALA A 344 7.80 0.27 -10.62
CA ALA A 344 9.20 -0.11 -10.80
C ALA A 344 10.05 1.05 -11.36
N LEU A 345 9.49 1.86 -12.27
CA LEU A 345 10.14 3.06 -12.79
C LEU A 345 10.37 4.09 -11.68
N PHE A 346 9.34 4.44 -10.91
CA PHE A 346 9.47 5.43 -9.83
C PHE A 346 10.46 4.97 -8.75
N LEU A 347 10.35 3.71 -8.30
CA LEU A 347 11.24 3.15 -7.29
C LEU A 347 12.68 3.05 -7.81
N GLY A 348 12.86 2.60 -9.05
CA GLY A 348 14.16 2.49 -9.69
C GLY A 348 14.84 3.85 -9.87
N ASN A 349 14.09 4.87 -10.30
CA ASN A 349 14.58 6.24 -10.47
C ASN A 349 14.99 6.86 -9.12
N LEU A 350 14.15 6.71 -8.10
CA LEU A 350 14.46 7.16 -6.74
C LEU A 350 15.71 6.46 -6.17
N TYR A 351 15.81 5.15 -6.36
CA TYR A 351 16.97 4.37 -5.91
C TYR A 351 18.27 4.85 -6.58
N THR A 352 18.25 5.05 -7.90
CA THR A 352 19.42 5.51 -8.63
C THR A 352 19.80 6.95 -8.26
N PHE A 353 18.82 7.82 -8.01
CA PHE A 353 19.05 9.15 -7.48
C PHE A 353 19.75 9.12 -6.10
N LEU A 354 19.22 8.35 -5.15
CA LEU A 354 19.84 8.19 -3.83
C LEU A 354 21.26 7.63 -3.93
N PHE A 355 21.45 6.59 -4.75
CA PHE A 355 22.77 5.99 -4.93
C PHE A 355 23.77 6.98 -5.52
N ALA A 356 23.36 7.79 -6.50
CA ALA A 356 24.21 8.80 -7.12
C ALA A 356 24.61 9.91 -6.13
N LEU A 357 23.67 10.35 -5.28
CA LEU A 357 23.99 11.30 -4.19
C LEU A 357 25.00 10.71 -3.22
N PHE A 358 24.76 9.49 -2.72
CA PHE A 358 25.70 8.83 -1.82
C PHE A 358 27.12 8.71 -2.40
N ASP A 359 27.24 8.43 -3.70
CA ASP A 359 28.54 8.34 -4.36
C ASP A 359 29.23 9.70 -4.46
N GLU A 360 28.46 10.75 -4.79
CA GLU A 360 28.96 12.14 -4.84
C GLU A 360 29.45 12.63 -3.47
N ASP A 361 28.73 12.30 -2.40
CA ASP A 361 29.10 12.70 -1.03
C ASP A 361 30.30 11.91 -0.51
N ASN A 362 30.39 10.62 -0.82
CA ASN A 362 31.58 9.84 -0.50
C ASN A 362 32.81 10.42 -1.22
N ALA A 363 32.67 10.86 -2.47
CA ALA A 363 33.74 11.52 -3.21
C ALA A 363 34.14 12.87 -2.59
N LYS A 364 33.17 13.71 -2.19
CA LYS A 364 33.43 15.00 -1.50
C LYS A 364 34.06 14.80 -0.12
N SER A 365 33.60 13.81 0.66
CA SER A 365 34.17 13.43 1.96
C SER A 365 35.63 12.96 1.84
N LEU A 366 35.93 12.17 0.81
CA LEU A 366 37.30 11.75 0.51
C LEU A 366 38.19 12.95 0.12
N GLY A 367 37.65 13.87 -0.69
CA GLY A 367 38.34 15.10 -1.10
C GLY A 367 38.62 16.04 0.08
N MET A 368 37.65 16.20 0.99
CA MET A 368 37.80 17.00 2.22
C MET A 368 38.89 16.40 3.12
N LYS A 369 38.88 15.08 3.34
CA LYS A 369 39.94 14.38 4.08
C LYS A 369 41.31 14.51 3.45
N TYR A 370 41.39 14.52 2.11
CA TYR A 370 42.64 14.74 1.40
C TYR A 370 43.15 16.17 1.60
N TYR A 371 42.27 17.18 1.56
CA TYR A 371 42.61 18.57 1.85
C TYR A 371 42.99 18.81 3.31
N ASP A 372 42.28 18.20 4.26
CA ASP A 372 42.60 18.24 5.69
C ASP A 372 43.98 17.60 5.95
N ASN A 373 44.29 16.48 5.29
CA ASN A 373 45.59 15.84 5.43
C ASN A 373 46.69 16.66 4.75
N TYR A 374 46.42 17.27 3.58
CA TYR A 374 47.35 18.15 2.87
C TYR A 374 47.65 19.43 3.66
N THR A 375 46.63 20.05 4.27
CA THR A 375 46.79 21.23 5.14
C THR A 375 47.49 20.88 6.45
N LEU A 376 47.24 19.70 7.04
CA LEU A 376 47.96 19.20 8.23
C LEU A 376 49.44 18.90 7.92
N HIS A 377 49.75 18.43 6.70
CA HIS A 377 51.12 18.19 6.25
C HIS A 377 51.90 19.47 5.88
N HIS A 378 51.23 20.57 5.55
CA HIS A 378 51.88 21.82 5.12
C HIS A 378 51.70 23.02 6.07
N ASN A 379 51.02 22.89 7.20
CA ASN A 379 50.95 23.94 8.20
C ASN A 379 52.00 23.72 9.31
N VAL A 380 53.17 24.32 9.12
CA VAL A 380 54.21 24.38 10.16
C VAL A 380 53.97 25.62 11.01
N THR A 381 53.11 25.52 12.03
CA THR A 381 53.42 26.04 13.37
C THR A 381 52.50 25.39 14.41
N GLU A 382 53.11 24.48 15.18
CA GLU A 382 52.80 24.14 16.57
C GLU A 382 51.50 23.38 16.91
N ASN A 383 51.66 22.45 17.86
CA ASN A 383 50.65 21.56 18.42
C ASN A 383 49.53 22.32 19.16
N ILE A 384 48.65 22.99 18.42
CA ILE A 384 47.43 23.56 18.98
C ILE A 384 46.41 22.41 19.07
N PRO A 385 45.92 22.02 20.27
CA PRO A 385 44.78 21.12 20.35
C PRO A 385 43.62 21.72 19.56
N PRO A 386 42.80 20.93 18.84
CA PRO A 386 41.73 21.46 18.02
C PRO A 386 40.91 22.47 18.85
N PRO A 387 40.68 23.70 18.35
CA PRO A 387 39.98 24.71 19.13
C PRO A 387 38.65 24.14 19.62
N ASP A 388 38.35 24.35 20.90
CA ASP A 388 37.08 23.96 21.54
C ASP A 388 35.98 24.91 21.03
N ILE A 389 35.62 24.72 19.75
CA ILE A 389 34.59 25.49 19.08
C ILE A 389 33.26 24.94 19.54
N SER A 390 32.42 25.81 20.11
CA SER A 390 31.06 25.48 20.49
C SER A 390 30.34 24.82 19.29
N PRO A 391 29.60 23.72 19.47
CA PRO A 391 28.93 22.99 18.39
C PRO A 391 28.02 23.86 17.49
N ALA A 392 27.51 24.97 18.01
CA ALA A 392 26.69 25.94 17.28
C ALA A 392 27.48 26.87 16.36
N ASP A 393 28.81 26.96 16.54
CA ASP A 393 29.73 27.88 15.87
C ASP A 393 30.62 27.17 14.82
N VAL A 394 30.41 25.86 14.65
CA VAL A 394 31.10 25.07 13.62
C VAL A 394 30.51 25.38 12.26
N ILE A 395 31.33 25.89 11.33
CA ILE A 395 30.97 26.12 9.92
C ILE A 395 30.60 24.77 9.29
N ARG A 396 29.38 24.67 8.75
CA ARG A 396 28.88 23.45 8.09
C ARG A 396 28.71 23.72 6.60
N GLY A 397 29.11 22.76 5.78
CA GLY A 397 28.73 22.74 4.36
C GLY A 397 27.25 22.40 4.17
N PRO A 398 26.71 22.60 2.96
CA PRO A 398 25.35 22.18 2.62
C PRO A 398 25.17 20.68 2.90
N CYS A 399 24.19 20.36 3.73
CA CYS A 399 23.90 18.98 4.14
C CYS A 399 22.75 18.45 3.28
N TRP A 400 23.10 17.78 2.17
CA TRP A 400 22.16 17.11 1.26
C TRP A 400 21.16 16.20 2.00
N GLU A 401 21.58 15.61 3.13
CA GLU A 401 20.80 14.76 4.03
C GLU A 401 19.51 15.41 4.54
N THR A 402 19.50 16.75 4.68
CA THR A 402 18.33 17.50 5.15
C THR A 402 17.46 17.93 3.97
N GLU A 403 18.10 18.36 2.89
CA GLU A 403 17.46 18.86 1.67
C GLU A 403 16.64 17.77 0.99
N VAL A 404 17.17 16.55 0.89
CA VAL A 404 16.45 15.37 0.39
C VAL A 404 15.31 14.94 1.34
N GLY A 405 15.48 15.12 2.66
CA GLY A 405 14.43 14.82 3.65
C GLY A 405 13.23 15.77 3.52
N ILE A 406 13.49 17.05 3.26
CA ILE A 406 12.46 18.08 3.02
C ILE A 406 11.76 17.79 1.68
N VAL A 407 12.52 17.62 0.60
CA VAL A 407 11.98 17.32 -0.74
C VAL A 407 11.22 15.99 -0.78
N GLY A 408 11.72 14.95 -0.10
CA GLY A 408 11.07 13.63 -0.03
C GLY A 408 9.75 13.65 0.75
N THR A 409 9.66 14.45 1.82
CA THR A 409 8.42 14.63 2.61
C THR A 409 7.38 15.43 1.83
N ILE A 410 7.80 16.45 1.07
CA ILE A 410 6.94 17.22 0.18
C ILE A 410 6.44 16.34 -0.99
N SER A 411 7.33 15.53 -1.59
CA SER A 411 7.00 14.68 -2.74
C SER A 411 6.10 13.49 -2.35
N THR A 412 6.31 12.88 -1.18
CA THR A 412 5.39 11.85 -0.65
C THR A 412 4.02 12.43 -0.28
N SER A 413 3.97 13.66 0.24
CA SER A 413 2.71 14.37 0.47
C SER A 413 1.96 14.67 -0.84
N ILE A 414 2.67 15.02 -1.92
CA ILE A 414 2.07 15.22 -3.27
C ILE A 414 1.57 13.90 -3.85
N VAL A 415 2.30 12.79 -3.67
CA VAL A 415 1.89 11.46 -4.14
C VAL A 415 0.66 10.97 -3.39
N ILE A 416 0.59 11.15 -2.06
CA ILE A 416 -0.58 10.78 -1.24
C ILE A 416 -1.79 11.69 -1.57
N THR A 417 -1.56 12.97 -1.86
CA THR A 417 -2.65 13.92 -2.22
C THR A 417 -3.17 13.71 -3.64
N LYS A 418 -2.34 13.23 -4.58
CA LYS A 418 -2.76 12.87 -5.95
C LYS A 418 -3.36 11.46 -6.09
N LEU A 419 -3.22 10.62 -5.07
CA LEU A 419 -3.85 9.29 -4.99
C LEU A 419 -5.21 9.32 -4.28
N SER A 420 -5.56 10.43 -3.63
CA SER A 420 -6.93 10.79 -3.25
C SER A 420 -7.61 11.53 -4.38
#